data_AF-A0A531LH96-F1
#
_entry.id   AF-A0A531LH96-F1
#
_cell.length_a   1.000
_cell.length_b   1.000
_cell.length_c   1.000
_cell.angle_alpha   90.00
_cell.angle_beta   90.00
_cell.angle_gamma   90.00
#
_symmetry.space_group_name_H-M   'P 1'
#
loop_
_entity.id
_entity.type
_entity.pdbx_description
1 polymer ?
#
loop_
_entity_poly.entity_id
_entity_poly.type
_entity_poly.pdbx_seq_one_letter_code
_entity_poly.pdbx_strand_id
1 'polypeptide(L)'
;MSTAQAEISTILMDKVADWLTQSALAGDALETLVRGFCERLAAAGLPLKRVHLSFSMLHPLYDALGFTWLRGQGMEVEGFRKQDGVHSDRFLTSPYYHLLSNKLDHLRRRLDPSMPSEFPVFDDLRLMGVTDYMAFVHPFNGNTSQGMMGSWSTDSASGFSESMISALLRIQNHLAIATKMAVLTKLADNMMTTYLGGDAGRRVLDGQIKRG
;
A
#
# COMPACT_ATOMS: atom_id res chain seq x y z
N MET A 1 -13.90 -33.77 -7.56
CA MET A 1 -12.49 -33.47 -7.89
C MET A 1 -12.09 -32.29 -7.03
N SER A 2 -11.26 -32.52 -6.00
CA SER A 2 -10.79 -31.48 -5.11
C SER A 2 -9.79 -30.62 -5.87
N THR A 3 -10.15 -29.39 -6.22
CA THR A 3 -9.20 -28.38 -6.71
C THR A 3 -8.15 -28.21 -5.63
N ALA A 4 -6.93 -28.68 -5.88
CA ALA A 4 -5.78 -28.37 -5.07
C ALA A 4 -5.65 -26.85 -5.01
N GLN A 5 -6.15 -26.26 -3.93
CA GLN A 5 -6.04 -24.83 -3.69
C GLN A 5 -4.55 -24.58 -3.52
N ALA A 6 -3.95 -23.80 -4.42
CA ALA A 6 -2.52 -23.51 -4.36
C ALA A 6 -2.21 -22.91 -2.98
N GLU A 7 -1.58 -23.70 -2.11
CA GLU A 7 -1.18 -23.24 -0.80
C GLU A 7 0.00 -22.29 -0.98
N ILE A 8 -0.13 -21.10 -0.40
CA ILE A 8 0.96 -20.13 -0.34
C ILE A 8 2.04 -20.63 0.62
N SER A 9 3.31 -20.38 0.27
CA SER A 9 4.41 -20.77 1.14
C SER A 9 4.48 -19.83 2.35
N THR A 10 4.12 -20.32 3.53
CA THR A 10 4.24 -19.58 4.80
C THR A 10 5.68 -19.15 5.08
N ILE A 11 6.65 -20.02 4.76
CA ILE A 11 8.09 -19.74 4.89
C ILE A 11 8.49 -18.54 4.04
N LEU A 12 8.06 -18.49 2.77
CA LEU A 12 8.37 -17.35 1.90
C LEU A 12 7.66 -16.08 2.35
N MET A 13 6.42 -16.19 2.84
CA MET A 13 5.69 -15.06 3.43
C MET A 13 6.40 -14.48 4.65
N ASP A 14 6.92 -15.33 5.54
CA ASP A 14 7.71 -14.90 6.69
C ASP A 14 9.01 -14.21 6.24
N LYS A 15 9.64 -14.68 5.15
CA LYS A 15 10.80 -14.00 4.55
C LYS A 15 10.46 -12.62 3.98
N VAL A 16 9.23 -12.40 3.50
CA VAL A 16 8.77 -11.06 3.10
C VAL A 16 8.65 -10.15 4.33
N ALA A 17 8.12 -10.67 5.44
CA ALA A 17 8.03 -9.91 6.70
C ALA A 17 9.42 -9.54 7.24
N ASP A 18 10.36 -10.50 7.28
CA ASP A 18 11.75 -10.29 7.66
C ASP A 18 12.39 -9.17 6.84
N TRP A 19 12.17 -9.20 5.52
CA TRP A 19 12.70 -8.21 4.60
C TRP A 19 12.11 -6.81 4.85
N LEU A 20 10.79 -6.70 5.09
CA LEU A 20 10.16 -5.42 5.45
C LEU A 20 10.78 -4.83 6.73
N THR A 21 11.05 -5.67 7.74
CA THR A 21 11.72 -5.24 8.96
C THR A 21 13.13 -4.74 8.68
N GLN A 22 13.91 -5.46 7.86
CA GLN A 22 15.27 -5.04 7.50
C GLN A 22 15.28 -3.73 6.71
N SER A 23 14.42 -3.59 5.71
CA SER A 23 14.28 -2.34 4.93
C SER A 23 13.85 -1.16 5.79
N ALA A 24 12.95 -1.37 6.75
CA ALA A 24 12.55 -0.33 7.70
C ALA A 24 13.73 0.12 8.57
N LEU A 25 14.54 -0.83 9.07
CA LEU A 25 15.73 -0.53 9.88
C LEU A 25 16.84 0.16 9.07
N ALA A 26 16.99 -0.21 7.79
CA ALA A 26 17.95 0.41 6.88
C ALA A 26 17.56 1.83 6.46
N GLY A 27 16.29 2.24 6.68
CA GLY A 27 15.79 3.54 6.26
C GLY A 27 15.55 3.64 4.75
N ASP A 28 15.21 2.52 4.11
CA ASP A 28 14.95 2.48 2.67
C ASP A 28 13.81 3.45 2.27
N ALA A 29 13.92 4.02 1.08
CA ALA A 29 12.89 4.90 0.53
C ALA A 29 11.56 4.14 0.35
N LEU A 30 10.44 4.86 0.55
CA LEU A 30 9.09 4.28 0.47
C LEU A 30 8.83 3.57 -0.86
N GLU A 31 9.30 4.13 -1.98
CA GLU A 31 9.16 3.52 -3.31
C GLU A 31 9.90 2.17 -3.40
N THR A 32 11.15 2.11 -2.94
CA THR A 32 11.95 0.88 -2.91
C THR A 32 11.27 -0.19 -2.08
N LEU A 33 10.75 0.20 -0.92
CA LEU A 33 10.05 -0.67 0.00
C LEU A 33 8.79 -1.26 -0.65
N VAL A 34 7.92 -0.43 -1.22
CA VAL A 34 6.66 -0.88 -1.84
C VAL A 34 6.90 -1.77 -3.06
N ARG A 35 7.88 -1.41 -3.92
CA ARG A 35 8.27 -2.20 -5.08
C ARG A 35 8.77 -3.59 -4.67
N GLY A 36 9.77 -3.61 -3.78
CA GLY A 36 10.38 -4.86 -3.32
C GLY A 36 9.43 -5.74 -2.55
N PHE A 37 8.44 -5.15 -1.86
CA PHE A 37 7.35 -5.85 -1.20
C PHE A 37 6.44 -6.57 -2.20
N CYS A 38 5.93 -5.87 -3.21
CA CYS A 38 5.02 -6.45 -4.20
C CYS A 38 5.69 -7.59 -5.00
N GLU A 39 6.94 -7.39 -5.40
CA GLU A 39 7.74 -8.40 -6.10
C GLU A 39 7.94 -9.66 -5.25
N ARG A 40 8.21 -9.50 -3.95
CA ARG A 40 8.39 -10.63 -3.02
C ARG A 40 7.10 -11.37 -2.74
N LEU A 41 5.96 -10.67 -2.60
CA LEU A 41 4.66 -11.34 -2.47
C LEU A 41 4.34 -12.18 -3.70
N ALA A 42 4.58 -11.64 -4.90
CA ALA A 42 4.37 -12.39 -6.14
C ALA A 42 5.31 -13.61 -6.22
N ALA A 43 6.59 -13.45 -5.85
CA ALA A 43 7.55 -14.55 -5.79
C ALA A 43 7.22 -15.61 -4.71
N ALA A 44 6.54 -15.22 -3.63
CA ALA A 44 6.05 -16.13 -2.59
C ALA A 44 4.82 -16.96 -3.01
N GLY A 45 4.32 -16.75 -4.24
CA GLY A 45 3.23 -17.53 -4.82
C GLY A 45 1.84 -16.92 -4.61
N LEU A 46 1.73 -15.69 -4.08
CA LEU A 46 0.45 -14.99 -4.07
C LEU A 46 0.08 -14.58 -5.50
N PRO A 47 -1.11 -14.96 -6.01
CA PRO A 47 -1.50 -14.73 -7.40
C PRO A 47 -1.96 -13.28 -7.63
N LEU A 48 -1.13 -12.31 -7.29
CA LEU A 48 -1.44 -10.89 -7.45
C LEU A 48 -1.40 -10.51 -8.93
N LYS A 49 -2.44 -9.78 -9.35
CA LYS A 49 -2.56 -9.15 -10.67
C LYS A 49 -2.23 -7.67 -10.59
N ARG A 50 -2.81 -7.00 -9.60
CA ARG A 50 -2.60 -5.58 -9.29
C ARG A 50 -2.56 -5.37 -7.79
N VAL A 51 -1.68 -4.49 -7.35
CA VAL A 51 -1.64 -3.97 -5.99
C VAL A 51 -1.70 -2.45 -6.08
N HIS A 52 -2.61 -1.83 -5.33
CA HIS A 52 -2.62 -0.39 -5.15
C HIS A 52 -2.42 -0.07 -3.67
N LEU A 53 -1.50 0.83 -3.36
CA LEU A 53 -1.25 1.29 -1.99
C LEU A 53 -1.22 2.81 -2.00
N SER A 54 -1.87 3.43 -1.03
CA SER A 54 -1.83 4.87 -0.82
C SER A 54 -1.53 5.18 0.63
N PHE A 55 -0.59 6.10 0.83
CA PHE A 55 -0.10 6.49 2.14
C PHE A 55 -0.35 7.98 2.33
N SER A 56 -0.98 8.33 3.45
CA SER A 56 -1.07 9.72 3.88
C SER A 56 0.33 10.28 4.09
N MET A 57 0.61 11.45 3.52
CA MET A 57 1.88 12.14 3.65
C MET A 57 1.70 13.42 4.47
N LEU A 58 2.69 13.75 5.30
CA LEU A 58 2.83 15.08 5.90
C LEU A 58 3.72 15.96 5.00
N HIS A 59 3.37 16.07 3.73
CA HIS A 59 4.19 16.75 2.72
C HIS A 59 3.55 18.07 2.28
N PRO A 60 4.32 19.18 2.10
CA PRO A 60 3.77 20.47 1.68
C PRO A 60 3.08 20.45 0.30
N LEU A 61 3.50 19.54 -0.58
CA LEU A 61 3.01 19.43 -1.96
C LEU A 61 1.88 18.39 -2.15
N TYR A 62 1.84 17.34 -1.33
CA TYR A 62 0.95 16.19 -1.53
C TYR A 62 0.38 15.70 -0.21
N ASP A 63 -0.92 15.44 -0.17
CA ASP A 63 -1.60 14.86 1.00
C ASP A 63 -1.43 13.34 1.07
N ALA A 64 -1.16 12.70 -0.07
CA ALA A 64 -0.87 11.27 -0.14
C ALA A 64 0.01 10.91 -1.34
N LEU A 65 0.70 9.78 -1.24
CA LEU A 65 1.37 9.12 -2.37
C LEU A 65 0.66 7.80 -2.65
N GLY A 66 0.35 7.55 -3.91
CA GLY A 66 -0.18 6.31 -4.45
C GLY A 66 0.88 5.51 -5.18
N PHE A 67 0.80 4.19 -5.07
CA PHE A 67 1.65 3.22 -5.75
C PHE A 67 0.75 2.20 -6.41
N THR A 68 0.86 2.05 -7.73
CA THR A 68 0.16 1.01 -8.49
C THR A 68 1.18 0.04 -9.05
N TRP A 69 1.22 -1.17 -8.52
CA TRP A 69 2.03 -2.27 -9.02
C TRP A 69 1.18 -3.21 -9.87
N LEU A 70 1.69 -3.58 -11.04
CA LEU A 70 1.06 -4.48 -12.00
C LEU A 70 1.99 -5.65 -12.32
N ARG A 71 1.45 -6.87 -12.27
CA ARG A 71 2.22 -8.09 -12.56
C ARG A 71 2.83 -8.01 -13.96
N GLY A 72 4.16 -8.03 -14.02
CA GLY A 72 4.92 -7.99 -15.28
C GLY A 72 5.05 -6.61 -15.92
N GLN A 73 4.52 -5.55 -15.33
CA GLN A 73 4.60 -4.17 -15.86
C GLN A 73 5.34 -3.21 -14.92
N GLY A 74 5.58 -3.60 -13.67
CA GLY A 74 6.31 -2.80 -12.70
C GLY A 74 5.38 -1.96 -11.83
N MET A 75 5.86 -0.80 -11.39
CA MET A 75 5.17 0.06 -10.44
C MET A 75 5.18 1.51 -10.89
N GLU A 76 4.01 2.14 -10.81
CA GLU A 76 3.81 3.56 -11.02
C GLU A 76 3.58 4.28 -9.68
N VAL A 77 4.00 5.54 -9.61
CA VAL A 77 3.86 6.40 -8.43
C VAL A 77 3.06 7.65 -8.79
N GLU A 78 2.03 7.95 -8.01
CA GLU A 78 1.13 9.09 -8.21
C GLU A 78 1.07 9.96 -6.94
N GLY A 79 1.22 11.27 -7.08
CA GLY A 79 1.03 12.22 -5.97
C GLY A 79 -0.40 12.75 -5.92
N PHE A 80 -1.05 12.66 -4.76
CA PHE A 80 -2.41 13.17 -4.54
C PHE A 80 -2.42 14.46 -3.76
N ARG A 81 -3.29 15.38 -4.18
CA ARG A 81 -3.52 16.65 -3.51
C ARG A 81 -5.01 16.94 -3.43
N LYS A 82 -5.48 17.36 -2.26
CA LYS A 82 -6.80 17.96 -2.09
C LYS A 82 -6.77 19.36 -2.69
N GLN A 83 -7.65 19.62 -3.66
CA GLN A 83 -7.87 20.99 -4.15
C GLN A 83 -8.85 21.67 -3.20
N ASP A 84 -8.46 22.81 -2.63
CA ASP A 84 -9.28 23.64 -1.74
C ASP A 84 -9.95 22.88 -0.58
N GLY A 85 -9.29 21.83 -0.08
CA GLY A 85 -9.80 20.98 0.99
C GLY A 85 -10.85 19.95 0.57
N VAL A 86 -11.22 19.90 -0.71
CA VAL A 86 -12.21 18.97 -1.27
C VAL A 86 -11.53 17.70 -1.78
N HIS A 87 -12.19 16.56 -1.54
CA HIS A 87 -11.76 15.27 -2.08
C HIS A 87 -12.15 15.14 -3.56
N SER A 88 -11.28 14.58 -4.38
CA SER A 88 -11.59 14.31 -5.80
C SER A 88 -12.78 13.35 -5.96
N ASP A 89 -13.55 13.49 -7.04
CA ASP A 89 -14.65 12.57 -7.39
C ASP A 89 -14.21 11.11 -7.45
N ARG A 90 -12.99 10.85 -7.97
CA ARG A 90 -12.39 9.51 -8.01
C ARG A 90 -12.28 8.89 -6.61
N PHE A 91 -11.97 9.70 -5.60
CA PHE A 91 -11.89 9.22 -4.21
C PHE A 91 -13.29 9.03 -3.63
N LEU A 92 -14.20 9.99 -3.81
CA LEU A 92 -15.56 9.93 -3.26
C LEU A 92 -16.36 8.73 -3.80
N THR A 93 -16.06 8.28 -5.01
CA THR A 93 -16.67 7.10 -5.64
C THR A 93 -15.84 5.82 -5.48
N SER A 94 -14.80 5.83 -4.64
CA SER A 94 -13.89 4.68 -4.46
C SER A 94 -14.34 3.71 -3.36
N PRO A 95 -13.88 2.44 -3.42
CA PRO A 95 -14.01 1.50 -2.31
C PRO A 95 -13.41 2.03 -1.00
N TYR A 96 -12.36 2.86 -1.08
CA TYR A 96 -11.71 3.43 0.11
C TYR A 96 -12.60 4.43 0.84
N TYR A 97 -13.30 5.29 0.10
CA TYR A 97 -14.26 6.21 0.71
C TYR A 97 -15.43 5.46 1.35
N HIS A 98 -15.90 4.37 0.72
CA HIS A 98 -16.91 3.50 1.32
C HIS A 98 -16.43 2.89 2.64
N LEU A 99 -15.20 2.36 2.70
CA LEU A 99 -14.60 1.83 3.93
C LEU A 99 -14.55 2.88 5.05
N LEU A 100 -14.02 4.07 4.74
CA LEU A 100 -13.88 5.16 5.70
C LEU A 100 -15.23 5.67 6.21
N SER A 101 -16.20 5.86 5.30
CA SER A 101 -17.53 6.39 5.65
C SER A 101 -18.33 5.43 6.53
N ASN A 102 -18.11 4.12 6.36
CA ASN A 102 -18.81 3.09 7.11
C ASN A 102 -18.01 2.50 8.27
N LYS A 103 -16.80 3.03 8.56
CA LYS A 103 -15.90 2.55 9.61
C LYS A 103 -15.59 1.05 9.49
N LEU A 104 -15.31 0.61 8.27
CA LEU A 104 -14.95 -0.76 7.95
C LEU A 104 -13.45 -0.86 7.66
N ASP A 105 -12.82 -1.95 8.08
CA ASP A 105 -11.39 -2.17 7.85
C ASP A 105 -11.11 -2.78 6.47
N HIS A 106 -12.02 -3.64 5.98
CA HIS A 106 -11.83 -4.41 4.76
C HIS A 106 -13.11 -4.55 3.94
N LEU A 107 -12.95 -4.64 2.62
CA LEU A 107 -13.99 -4.93 1.65
C LEU A 107 -13.48 -5.99 0.70
N ARG A 108 -14.25 -7.06 0.47
CA ARG A 108 -13.96 -8.03 -0.59
C ARG A 108 -15.11 -8.12 -1.57
N ARG A 109 -14.78 -8.20 -2.85
CA ARG A 109 -15.72 -8.38 -3.97
C ARG A 109 -15.16 -9.35 -4.99
N ARG A 110 -15.96 -10.36 -5.31
CA ARG A 110 -15.76 -11.16 -6.54
C ARG A 110 -16.30 -10.33 -7.69
N LEU A 111 -15.48 -10.14 -8.71
CA LEU A 111 -15.84 -9.31 -9.86
C LEU A 111 -16.51 -10.20 -10.91
N ASP A 112 -17.84 -10.17 -10.92
CA ASP A 112 -18.66 -10.77 -11.97
C ASP A 112 -18.83 -9.75 -13.11
N PRO A 113 -18.45 -10.09 -14.36
CA PRO A 113 -18.65 -9.23 -15.53
C PRO A 113 -20.12 -8.97 -15.89
N SER A 114 -21.04 -9.83 -15.45
CA SER A 114 -22.48 -9.72 -15.75
C SER A 114 -23.22 -8.75 -14.83
N MET A 115 -22.59 -8.33 -13.73
CA MET A 115 -23.19 -7.44 -12.74
C MET A 115 -22.71 -6.00 -12.93
N PRO A 116 -23.57 -4.98 -12.71
CA PRO A 116 -23.14 -3.60 -12.75
C PRO A 116 -22.05 -3.32 -11.70
N SER A 117 -21.12 -2.41 -12.02
CA SER A 117 -20.06 -2.03 -11.09
C SER A 117 -20.59 -1.23 -9.92
N GLU A 118 -20.25 -1.67 -8.71
CA GLU A 118 -20.49 -0.91 -7.47
C GLU A 118 -19.58 0.33 -7.39
N PHE A 119 -18.35 0.23 -7.92
CA PHE A 119 -17.38 1.33 -7.96
C PHE A 119 -16.76 1.42 -9.36
N PRO A 120 -16.50 2.62 -9.91
CA PRO A 120 -15.94 2.78 -11.26
C PRO A 120 -14.63 2.03 -11.50
N VAL A 121 -13.77 1.92 -10.48
CA VAL A 121 -12.51 1.16 -10.58
C VAL A 121 -12.71 -0.31 -10.96
N PHE A 122 -13.87 -0.90 -10.67
CA PHE A 122 -14.15 -2.30 -11.02
C PHE A 122 -14.30 -2.53 -12.52
N ASP A 123 -14.69 -1.51 -13.29
CA ASP A 123 -14.74 -1.61 -14.75
C ASP A 123 -13.34 -1.78 -15.34
N ASP A 124 -12.38 -0.95 -14.90
CA ASP A 124 -10.97 -1.06 -15.30
C ASP A 124 -10.35 -2.41 -14.87
N LEU A 125 -10.66 -2.86 -13.64
CA LEU A 125 -10.15 -4.13 -13.13
C LEU A 125 -10.67 -5.33 -13.95
N ARG A 126 -11.94 -5.31 -14.38
CA ARG A 126 -12.51 -6.35 -15.24
C ARG A 126 -11.85 -6.38 -16.61
N LEU A 127 -11.56 -5.22 -17.21
CA LEU A 127 -10.81 -5.15 -18.47
C LEU A 127 -9.41 -5.78 -18.34
N MET A 128 -8.81 -5.75 -17.14
CA MET A 128 -7.55 -6.44 -16.84
C MET A 128 -7.71 -7.94 -16.49
N GLY A 129 -8.93 -8.47 -16.52
CA GLY A 129 -9.23 -9.87 -16.19
C GLY A 129 -9.23 -10.18 -14.68
N VAL A 130 -9.34 -9.17 -13.82
CA VAL A 130 -9.44 -9.38 -12.37
C VAL A 130 -10.77 -10.04 -12.02
N THR A 131 -10.71 -11.04 -11.15
CA THR A 131 -11.86 -11.87 -10.71
C THR A 131 -12.17 -11.70 -9.22
N ASP A 132 -11.21 -11.21 -8.43
CA ASP A 132 -11.37 -10.98 -7.00
C ASP A 132 -10.57 -9.75 -6.58
N TYR A 133 -11.21 -8.94 -5.77
CA TYR A 133 -10.71 -7.66 -5.29
C TYR A 133 -10.89 -7.59 -3.78
N MET A 134 -9.83 -7.21 -3.09
CA MET A 134 -9.88 -6.90 -1.67
C MET A 134 -9.33 -5.49 -1.48
N ALA A 135 -10.05 -4.65 -0.72
CA ALA A 135 -9.59 -3.34 -0.29
C ALA A 135 -9.47 -3.29 1.22
N PHE A 136 -8.67 -2.34 1.69
CA PHE A 136 -8.44 -2.13 3.10
C PHE A 136 -8.13 -0.67 3.45
N VAL A 137 -8.32 -0.37 4.72
CA VAL A 137 -7.78 0.80 5.40
C VAL A 137 -7.00 0.35 6.63
N HIS A 138 -5.90 1.04 6.93
CA HIS A 138 -5.06 0.79 8.08
C HIS A 138 -4.65 2.15 8.69
N PRO A 139 -5.34 2.63 9.73
CA PRO A 139 -4.95 3.87 10.41
C PRO A 139 -3.62 3.66 11.16
N PHE A 140 -2.79 4.70 11.25
CA PHE A 140 -1.50 4.60 11.95
C PHE A 140 -1.56 4.87 13.45
N ASN A 141 -2.52 5.70 13.91
CA ASN A 141 -2.60 6.17 15.30
C ASN A 141 -4.06 6.21 15.82
N GLY A 142 -4.94 5.33 15.35
CA GLY A 142 -6.38 5.35 15.69
C GLY A 142 -7.17 6.56 15.15
N ASN A 143 -6.47 7.60 14.70
CA ASN A 143 -7.01 8.69 13.89
C ASN A 143 -7.10 8.26 12.42
N THR A 144 -8.24 8.52 11.78
CA THR A 144 -8.54 8.11 10.40
C THR A 144 -7.93 9.02 9.33
N SER A 145 -7.39 10.18 9.72
CA SER A 145 -6.78 11.12 8.77
C SER A 145 -5.39 10.72 8.29
N GLN A 146 -4.70 9.82 9.01
CA GLN A 146 -3.37 9.34 8.67
C GLN A 146 -3.32 7.81 8.67
N GLY A 147 -2.93 7.24 7.53
CA GLY A 147 -2.75 5.81 7.45
C GLY A 147 -2.34 5.34 6.07
N MET A 148 -2.48 4.04 5.90
CA MET A 148 -2.34 3.32 4.66
C MET A 148 -3.72 2.84 4.21
N MET A 149 -4.04 2.98 2.94
CA MET A 149 -5.19 2.34 2.32
C MET A 149 -4.73 1.67 1.03
N GLY A 150 -5.44 0.64 0.59
CA GLY A 150 -5.02 -0.02 -0.61
C GLY A 150 -5.92 -1.17 -1.02
N SER A 151 -5.48 -1.87 -2.05
CA SER A 151 -6.17 -3.05 -2.55
C SER A 151 -5.23 -4.04 -3.19
N TRP A 152 -5.67 -5.29 -3.17
CA TRP A 152 -5.07 -6.43 -3.84
C TRP A 152 -6.09 -6.99 -4.80
N SER A 153 -5.62 -7.41 -5.96
CA SER A 153 -6.47 -7.97 -7.00
C SER A 153 -5.81 -9.21 -7.58
N THR A 154 -6.61 -10.22 -7.93
CA THR A 154 -6.14 -11.44 -8.62
C THR A 154 -6.97 -11.71 -9.86
N ASP A 155 -6.33 -12.30 -10.87
CA ASP A 155 -6.98 -12.85 -12.06
C ASP A 155 -7.18 -14.38 -11.97
N SER A 156 -6.95 -14.98 -10.80
CA SER A 156 -7.26 -16.40 -10.56
C SER A 156 -8.77 -16.65 -10.66
N ALA A 157 -9.20 -17.62 -11.46
CA ALA A 157 -10.63 -17.94 -11.60
C ALA A 157 -11.30 -18.24 -10.23
N SER A 158 -10.58 -18.88 -9.31
CA SER A 158 -11.06 -19.18 -7.95
C SER A 158 -11.02 -17.98 -7.00
N GLY A 159 -10.36 -16.89 -7.37
CA GLY A 159 -10.08 -15.77 -6.48
C GLY A 159 -9.06 -16.10 -5.40
N PHE A 160 -9.01 -15.27 -4.37
CA PHE A 160 -8.18 -15.51 -3.19
C PHE A 160 -8.80 -16.60 -2.31
N SER A 161 -7.98 -17.53 -1.83
CA SER A 161 -8.38 -18.47 -0.79
C SER A 161 -8.40 -17.80 0.58
N GLU A 162 -9.04 -18.44 1.56
CA GLU A 162 -9.03 -17.94 2.94
C GLU A 162 -7.61 -17.89 3.52
N SER A 163 -6.75 -18.85 3.17
CA SER A 163 -5.33 -18.83 3.58
C SER A 163 -4.57 -17.65 2.98
N MET A 164 -4.83 -17.31 1.71
CA MET A 164 -4.24 -16.14 1.05
C MET A 164 -4.70 -14.85 1.71
N ILE A 165 -5.99 -14.73 2.03
CA ILE A 165 -6.55 -13.57 2.71
C ILE A 165 -5.93 -13.40 4.09
N SER A 166 -5.84 -14.49 4.87
CA SER A 166 -5.18 -14.47 6.17
C SER A 166 -3.74 -13.98 6.07
N ALA A 167 -2.99 -14.43 5.07
CA ALA A 167 -1.61 -13.99 4.84
C ALA A 167 -1.52 -12.51 4.42
N LEU A 168 -2.41 -12.05 3.53
CA LEU A 168 -2.47 -10.64 3.13
C LEU A 168 -2.76 -9.72 4.32
N LEU A 169 -3.71 -10.10 5.18
CA LEU A 169 -4.04 -9.36 6.40
C LEU A 169 -2.86 -9.33 7.38
N ARG A 170 -2.16 -10.45 7.57
CA ARG A 170 -0.98 -10.51 8.48
C ARG A 170 0.18 -9.67 7.97
N ILE A 171 0.48 -9.75 6.67
CA ILE A 171 1.62 -9.03 6.10
C ILE A 171 1.34 -7.52 5.99
N GLN A 172 0.07 -7.12 5.86
CA GLN A 172 -0.35 -5.72 5.87
C GLN A 172 0.14 -4.97 7.11
N ASN A 173 0.12 -5.59 8.29
CA ASN A 173 0.60 -4.96 9.53
C ASN A 173 2.12 -4.67 9.48
N HIS A 174 2.90 -5.60 8.93
CA HIS A 174 4.34 -5.43 8.76
C HIS A 174 4.65 -4.32 7.75
N LEU A 175 3.89 -4.28 6.65
CA LEU A 175 3.97 -3.22 5.66
C LEU A 175 3.63 -1.86 6.27
N ALA A 176 2.58 -1.77 7.09
CA ALA A 176 2.17 -0.52 7.74
C ALA A 176 3.28 0.06 8.62
N ILE A 177 3.97 -0.78 9.40
CA ILE A 177 5.09 -0.35 10.25
C ILE A 177 6.25 0.14 9.37
N ALA A 178 6.66 -0.66 8.40
CA ALA A 178 7.82 -0.36 7.55
C ALA A 178 7.61 0.92 6.74
N THR A 179 6.41 1.10 6.19
CA THR A 179 6.02 2.31 5.43
C THR A 179 5.88 3.53 6.33
N LYS A 180 5.31 3.40 7.54
CA LYS A 180 5.28 4.49 8.53
C LYS A 180 6.69 4.97 8.87
N MET A 181 7.65 4.06 9.03
CA MET A 181 9.07 4.40 9.25
C MET A 181 9.66 5.15 8.05
N ALA A 182 9.46 4.65 6.84
CA ALA A 182 9.94 5.33 5.62
C ALA A 182 9.36 6.74 5.45
N VAL A 183 8.06 6.92 5.75
CA VAL A 183 7.38 8.22 5.70
C VAL A 183 7.94 9.18 6.76
N LEU A 184 8.17 8.71 7.99
CA LEU A 184 8.75 9.53 9.06
C LEU A 184 10.19 9.96 8.76
N THR A 185 11.01 9.04 8.23
CA THR A 185 12.38 9.35 7.78
C THR A 185 12.35 10.42 6.69
N LYS A 186 11.44 10.30 5.71
CA LYS A 186 11.33 11.28 4.64
C LYS A 186 10.86 12.64 5.15
N LEU A 187 9.95 12.66 6.13
CA LEU A 187 9.51 13.90 6.77
C LEU A 187 10.68 14.58 7.49
N ALA A 188 11.47 13.84 8.26
CA ALA A 188 12.66 14.37 8.93
C ALA A 188 13.66 14.94 7.92
N ASP A 189 13.98 14.21 6.86
CA ASP A 189 14.86 14.66 5.76
C ASP A 189 14.37 15.98 5.14
N ASN A 190 13.08 16.06 4.82
CA ASN A 190 12.48 17.26 4.25
C ASN A 190 12.55 18.44 5.23
N MET A 191 12.17 18.25 6.50
CA MET A 191 12.23 19.30 7.51
C MET A 191 13.65 19.82 7.71
N MET A 192 14.62 18.92 7.84
CA MET A 192 16.03 19.28 8.04
C MET A 192 16.59 20.02 6.83
N THR A 193 16.25 19.59 5.61
CA THR A 193 16.64 20.27 4.37
C THR A 193 16.01 21.65 4.27
N THR A 194 14.72 21.79 4.59
CA THR A 194 14.01 23.08 4.52
C THR A 194 14.51 24.08 5.55
N TYR A 195 14.81 23.64 6.78
CA TYR A 195 15.16 24.56 7.88
C TYR A 195 16.67 24.80 8.06
N LEU A 196 17.52 23.80 7.77
CA LEU A 196 18.98 23.91 7.95
C LEU A 196 19.74 23.98 6.62
N GLY A 197 19.07 23.72 5.49
CA GLY A 197 19.72 23.51 4.19
C GLY A 197 20.25 22.08 4.05
N GLY A 198 20.44 21.62 2.80
CA GLY A 198 20.75 20.22 2.51
C GLY A 198 22.01 19.68 3.20
N ASP A 199 23.11 20.43 3.20
CA ASP A 199 24.39 19.98 3.78
C ASP A 199 24.35 19.91 5.32
N ALA A 200 23.88 20.97 5.98
CA ALA A 200 23.78 20.99 7.44
C ALA A 200 22.68 20.05 7.96
N GLY A 201 21.55 19.95 7.25
CA GLY A 201 20.48 19.01 7.57
C GLY A 201 20.96 17.56 7.56
N ARG A 202 21.70 17.16 6.53
CA ARG A 202 22.23 15.80 6.40
C ARG A 202 23.22 15.44 7.50
N ARG A 203 24.16 16.35 7.83
CA ARG A 203 25.09 16.14 8.95
C ARG A 203 24.38 15.87 10.27
N VAL A 204 23.28 16.58 10.56
CA VAL A 204 22.51 16.38 11.79
C VAL A 204 21.77 15.03 11.76
N LEU A 205 21.18 14.65 10.62
CA LEU A 205 20.55 13.34 10.47
C LEU A 205 21.55 12.18 10.63
N ASP A 206 22.80 12.38 10.21
CA ASP A 206 23.91 11.46 10.42
C ASP A 206 24.48 11.50 11.85
N GLY A 207 23.87 12.26 12.76
CA GLY A 207 24.26 12.35 14.16
C GLY A 207 25.46 13.26 14.47
N GLN A 208 25.92 14.06 13.51
CA GLN A 208 27.03 15.00 13.70
C GLN A 208 26.56 16.29 14.40
N ILE A 209 26.19 16.16 15.66
CA ILE A 209 25.61 17.24 16.47
C ILE A 209 26.62 17.65 17.55
N LYS A 210 27.04 18.93 17.53
CA LYS A 210 27.69 19.58 18.66
C LYS A 210 26.75 20.62 19.24
N ARG A 211 26.32 20.42 20.50
CA ARG A 211 25.63 21.45 21.26
C ARG A 211 26.64 22.54 21.65
N GLY A 212 26.23 23.79 21.49
CA GLY A 212 26.88 24.94 22.13
C GLY A 212 26.58 24.96 23.62
#